data_AF-A0A4R8FYE7-F1
#
_entry.id   AF-A0A4R8FYE7-F1
#
_cell.length_a   1.000
_cell.length_b   1.000
_cell.length_c   1.000
_cell.angle_alpha   90.00
_cell.angle_beta   90.00
_cell.angle_gamma   90.00
#
_symmetry.space_group_name_H-M   'P 1'
#
loop_
_entity.id
_entity.type
_entity.pdbx_description
1 polymer ?
#
loop_
_entity_poly.entity_id
_entity_poly.type
_entity_poly.pdbx_seq_one_letter_code
_entity_poly.pdbx_strand_id
1 'polypeptide(L)' 'MADDVLLNKAATIERCVFRAREEYDKHPETFENDQTRQDAAILNLQRACEAAIDAGNRLIRL' A
#
# COMPACT_ATOMS: atom_id res chain seq x y z
N MET A 1 20.13 1.98 -16.66
CA MET A 1 19.81 2.32 -15.26
C MET A 1 18.38 1.92 -15.02
N ALA A 2 18.08 1.31 -13.87
CA ALA A 2 16.69 1.12 -13.48
C ALA A 2 16.02 2.50 -13.34
N ASP A 3 14.73 2.58 -13.65
CA ASP A 3 13.99 3.81 -13.40
C ASP A 3 13.78 3.94 -11.88
N ASP A 4 14.58 4.80 -11.25
CA ASP A 4 14.54 5.03 -9.81
C ASP A 4 13.14 5.46 -9.32
N VAL A 5 12.33 6.07 -10.19
CA VAL A 5 10.94 6.40 -9.86
C VAL A 5 10.11 5.13 -9.73
N LEU A 6 10.25 4.19 -10.67
CA LEU A 6 9.53 2.91 -10.61
C LEU A 6 10.00 2.05 -9.43
N LEU A 7 11.30 2.03 -9.12
CA LEU A 7 11.82 1.34 -7.94
C LEU A 7 11.23 1.91 -6.65
N ASN A 8 11.16 3.24 -6.52
CA ASN A 8 10.55 3.88 -5.36
C ASN A 8 9.04 3.61 -5.25
N LYS A 9 8.32 3.53 -6.37
CA LYS A 9 6.89 3.17 -6.38
C LYS A 9 6.69 1.72 -5.97
N ALA A 10 7.49 0.78 -6.47
CA ALA A 10 7.45 -0.62 -6.04
C ALA A 10 7.70 -0.76 -4.53
N ALA A 11 8.76 -0.13 -4.00
CA ALA A 11 9.05 -0.13 -2.57
C ALA A 11 7.93 0.51 -1.73
N THR A 12 7.22 1.49 -2.28
CA THR A 12 6.06 2.11 -1.62
C THR A 12 4.88 1.14 -1.56
N ILE A 13 4.58 0.44 -2.66
CA ILE A 13 3.53 -0.58 -2.73
C ILE A 13 3.81 -1.67 -1.69
N GLU A 14 5.03 -2.21 -1.65
CA GLU A 14 5.44 -3.26 -0.71
C GLU A 14 5.25 -2.83 0.74
N ARG A 15 5.73 -1.63 1.12
CA ARG A 15 5.56 -1.11 2.49
C ARG A 15 4.09 -0.92 2.85
N CYS A 16 3.28 -0.37 1.94
CA CYS A 16 1.86 -0.16 2.18
C CYS A 16 1.11 -1.48 2.38
N VAL A 17 1.34 -2.47 1.52
CA VAL A 17 0.74 -3.81 1.65
C VAL A 17 1.18 -4.48 2.95
N PHE A 18 2.47 -4.38 3.29
CA PHE A 18 3.00 -4.91 4.54
C PHE A 18 2.30 -4.30 5.76
N ARG A 19 2.19 -2.96 5.82
CA ARG A 19 1.49 -2.27 6.92
C ARG A 19 0.02 -2.62 7.02
N ALA A 20 -0.67 -2.77 5.89
CA ALA A 20 -2.08 -3.20 5.90
C ALA A 20 -2.23 -4.61 6.51
N ARG A 21 -1.30 -5.52 6.22
CA ARG A 21 -1.25 -6.86 6.83
C ARG A 21 -0.93 -6.78 8.32
N GLU A 22 0.06 -5.98 8.73
CA GLU A 22 0.36 -5.79 10.15
C GLU A 22 -0.86 -5.29 10.93
N GLU A 23 -1.62 -4.35 10.36
CA GLU A 23 -2.84 -3.88 11.00
C GLU A 23 -3.89 -4.98 11.15
N TYR A 24 -3.94 -5.99 10.27
CA TYR A 24 -4.80 -7.16 10.44
C TYR A 24 -4.22 -8.15 11.45
N ASP A 25 -2.92 -8.44 11.35
CA ASP A 25 -2.22 -9.48 12.11
C ASP A 25 -2.05 -9.17 13.61
N LYS A 26 -2.16 -7.89 14.02
CA LYS A 26 -2.06 -7.51 15.46
C LYS A 26 -3.01 -8.31 16.34
N HIS A 27 -4.30 -8.34 16.00
CA HIS A 27 -5.37 -9.15 16.61
C HIS A 27 -6.46 -9.43 15.55
N PRO A 28 -6.36 -10.51 14.77
CA PRO A 28 -7.31 -10.83 13.71
C PRO A 28 -8.74 -11.08 14.23
N GLU A 29 -8.86 -11.66 15.42
CA GLU A 29 -10.14 -12.04 16.04
C GLU A 29 -11.02 -10.84 16.43
N THR A 30 -10.42 -9.66 16.63
CA THR A 30 -11.13 -8.41 16.96
C THR A 30 -11.13 -7.41 15.81
N PHE A 31 -10.47 -7.71 14.69
CA PHE A 31 -10.25 -6.74 13.61
C PHE A 31 -11.56 -6.17 13.05
N GLU A 32 -12.59 -7.01 12.88
CA GLU A 32 -13.91 -6.59 12.40
C GLU A 32 -14.63 -5.59 13.33
N ASN A 33 -14.23 -5.53 14.60
CA ASN A 33 -14.81 -4.63 15.60
C ASN A 33 -13.93 -3.41 15.91
N ASP A 34 -12.70 -3.36 15.40
CA ASP A 34 -11.76 -2.25 15.58
C ASP A 34 -11.70 -1.37 14.32
N GLN A 35 -12.56 -0.35 14.27
CA GLN A 35 -12.66 0.58 13.14
C GLN A 35 -11.36 1.36 12.89
N THR A 36 -10.59 1.67 13.93
CA THR A 36 -9.34 2.42 13.78
C THR A 36 -8.32 1.59 13.00
N ARG A 37 -8.22 0.29 13.30
CA ARG A 37 -7.34 -0.63 12.57
C ARG A 37 -7.84 -0.91 11.15
N GLN A 38 -9.15 -1.02 10.95
CA GLN A 38 -9.72 -1.13 9.60
C GLN A 38 -9.39 0.08 8.74
N ASP A 39 -9.60 1.29 9.26
CA ASP A 39 -9.29 2.53 8.56
C ASP A 39 -7.80 2.64 8.22
N ALA A 40 -6.92 2.23 9.14
CA ALA A 40 -5.49 2.19 8.91
C ALA A 40 -5.11 1.18 7.80
N ALA A 41 -5.70 -0.01 7.79
CA ALA A 41 -5.47 -1.01 6.76
C ALA A 41 -5.96 -0.53 5.38
N ILE A 42 -7.19 0.00 5.32
CA ILE A 42 -7.81 0.55 4.10
C ILE A 42 -6.97 1.69 3.54
N LEU A 43 -6.52 2.63 4.39
CA LEU A 43 -5.68 3.74 3.97
C LEU A 43 -4.36 3.28 3.36
N ASN A 44 -3.73 2.25 3.91
CA ASN A 44 -2.52 1.68 3.34
C ASN A 44 -2.79 0.98 1.99
N LEU A 45 -3.91 0.27 1.85
CA LEU A 45 -4.31 -0.32 0.56
C LEU A 45 -4.56 0.76 -0.51
N GLN A 46 -5.24 1.84 -0.16
CA GLN A 46 -5.46 2.97 -1.07
C GLN A 46 -4.12 3.56 -1.55
N ARG A 47 -3.17 3.80 -0.64
CA ARG A 47 -1.83 4.30 -0.98
C ARG A 47 -1.05 3.37 -1.90
N ALA A 48 -1.18 2.05 -1.72
CA ALA A 48 -0.58 1.07 -2.62
C ALA A 48 -1.18 1.17 -4.04
N CYS A 49 -2.51 1.29 -4.15
CA CYS A 49 -3.19 1.49 -5.43
C CYS A 49 -2.77 2.78 -6.13
N GLU A 50 -2.68 3.90 -5.41
CA GLU A 50 -2.20 5.19 -5.95
C GLU A 50 -0.76 5.07 -6.46
N ALA A 51 0.14 4.42 -5.71
CA ALA A 51 1.51 4.19 -6.15
C ALA A 51 1.60 3.30 -7.42
N ALA A 52 0.69 2.33 -7.57
CA ALA A 52 0.60 1.51 -8.78
C ALA A 52 0.08 2.30 -9.99
N ILE A 53 -0.93 3.16 -9.78
CA ILE A 53 -1.45 4.07 -10.82
C ILE A 53 -0.35 5.03 -11.29
N ASP A 54 0.40 5.61 -10.35
CA ASP A 54 1.53 6.49 -10.66
C ASP A 54 2.62 5.77 -11.46
N ALA A 55 2.94 4.52 -11.13
CA ALA A 55 3.88 3.70 -11.89
C ALA A 55 3.37 3.44 -13.32
N GLY A 56 2.08 3.12 -13.48
CA GLY A 56 1.46 2.98 -14.79
C GLY A 56 1.52 4.27 -15.61
N ASN A 57 1.22 5.42 -14.98
CA ASN A 57 1.34 6.73 -15.63
C ASN A 57 2.78 7.02 -16.07
N ARG A 58 3.79 6.68 -15.25
CA ARG A 58 5.21 6.80 -15.59
C ARG A 58 5.58 5.96 -16.80
N LEU A 59 5.05 4.74 -16.91
CA LEU A 59 5.31 3.84 -18.05
C LEU A 59 4.63 4.29 -19.35
N ILE A 60 3.51 5.00 -19.27
CA ILE A 60 2.74 5.43 -20.46
C ILE A 60 3.22 6.80 -20.98
N ARG A 61 3.52 7.74 -20.07
CA ARG A 61 3.78 9.15 -20.42
C ARG A 61 5.25 9.53 -20.49
N LEU A 62 6.18 8.59 -20.26
CA LEU A 62 7.63 8.77 -20.40
C LEU A 62 8.27 7.67 -21.25
#